data_AF-A0A074MF54-F1
#
_entry.id   AF-A0A074MF54-F1
#
_cell.length_a   1.000
_cell.length_b   1.000
_cell.length_c   1.000
_cell.angle_alpha   90.00
_cell.angle_beta   90.00
_cell.angle_gamma   90.00
#
_symmetry.space_group_name_H-M   'P 1'
#
loop_
_entity.id
_entity.type
_entity.pdbx_description
1 polymer ?
#
loop_
_entity_poly.entity_id
_entity_poly.type
_entity_poly.pdbx_seq_one_letter_code
_entity_poly.pdbx_strand_id
1 'polypeptide(L)'
;MPDKGSNRVGDYPDPREEDIYAGDRRISRPDSAIPDWHIPDAKYRPIPIAWFAAAFLVQMVVLFAIFVLLVGQTGWLTIALSSLATGAIGMWTWERGMRDAGTGWRIATIMVLIAQLAFVCLGASARL
;
A
#
# COMPACT_ATOMS: atom_id res chain seq x y z
N MET A 1 36.82 -40.27 -15.61
CA MET A 1 35.69 -39.41 -16.01
C MET A 1 35.00 -38.91 -14.75
N PRO A 2 35.10 -37.61 -14.44
CA PRO A 2 34.15 -36.95 -13.55
C PRO A 2 33.43 -35.76 -14.23
N ASP A 3 32.39 -35.36 -13.54
CA ASP A 3 31.17 -34.66 -13.90
C ASP A 3 31.32 -33.21 -14.39
N LYS A 4 30.43 -32.80 -15.31
CA LYS A 4 30.27 -31.42 -15.81
C LYS A 4 29.24 -30.69 -14.95
N GLY A 5 29.69 -30.09 -13.85
CA GLY A 5 28.91 -29.18 -13.01
C GLY A 5 29.05 -27.72 -13.47
N SER A 6 27.97 -27.20 -14.04
CA SER A 6 27.75 -25.79 -14.40
C SER A 6 27.72 -24.87 -13.16
N ASN A 7 28.43 -23.74 -13.19
CA ASN A 7 27.89 -22.36 -13.05
C ASN A 7 28.92 -21.35 -12.52
N ARG A 8 28.91 -20.18 -13.15
CA ARG A 8 29.65 -18.97 -12.79
C ARG A 8 29.16 -18.45 -11.43
N VAL A 9 30.00 -18.50 -10.42
CA VAL A 9 29.96 -17.64 -9.23
C VAL A 9 31.38 -17.14 -9.05
N GLY A 10 31.54 -15.82 -8.94
CA GLY A 10 32.85 -15.16 -8.90
C GLY A 10 33.81 -15.84 -7.93
N ASP A 11 35.03 -16.06 -8.40
CA ASP A 11 36.13 -16.60 -7.64
C ASP A 11 36.54 -15.58 -6.57
N TYR A 12 35.89 -15.65 -5.41
CA TYR A 12 36.32 -14.91 -4.23
C TYR A 12 37.34 -15.78 -3.51
N PRO A 13 38.57 -15.28 -3.27
CA PRO A 13 39.55 -16.01 -2.49
C PRO A 13 38.95 -16.38 -1.13
N ASP A 14 39.18 -17.62 -0.70
CA ASP A 14 38.76 -18.08 0.63
C ASP A 14 39.39 -17.15 1.68
N PRO A 15 38.61 -16.55 2.62
CA PRO A 15 39.15 -15.62 3.60
C PRO A 15 40.23 -16.30 4.44
N ARG A 16 41.27 -15.54 4.81
CA ARG A 16 42.32 -16.07 5.71
C ARG A 16 41.70 -16.38 7.06
N GLU A 17 42.19 -17.39 7.77
CA GLU A 17 41.67 -17.76 9.11
C GLU A 17 41.70 -16.59 10.11
N GLU A 18 42.60 -15.64 9.94
CA GLU A 18 42.69 -14.43 10.75
C GLU A 18 41.67 -13.33 10.40
N ASP A 19 40.95 -13.45 9.27
CA ASP A 19 39.78 -12.64 8.96
C ASP A 19 38.50 -13.21 9.61
N ILE A 20 38.61 -14.36 10.27
CA ILE A 20 37.54 -15.08 10.99
C ILE A 20 37.75 -14.93 12.50
N TYR A 21 37.86 -13.69 12.98
CA TYR A 21 37.82 -13.42 14.41
C TYR A 21 36.50 -12.77 14.82
N ALA A 22 35.87 -13.41 15.80
CA ALA A 22 34.59 -13.15 16.45
C ALA A 22 33.36 -13.64 15.66
N GLY A 23 32.72 -14.69 16.20
CA GLY A 23 31.54 -15.33 15.66
C GLY A 23 30.25 -14.51 15.70
N ASP A 24 30.26 -13.28 15.17
CA ASP A 24 29.05 -12.49 14.95
C ASP A 24 29.30 -11.43 13.86
N ARG A 25 28.50 -11.47 12.80
CA ARG A 25 28.46 -10.55 11.63
C ARG A 25 29.69 -10.47 10.72
N ARG A 26 29.41 -10.56 9.41
CA ARG A 26 30.36 -10.37 8.31
C ARG A 26 30.75 -8.89 8.21
N ILE A 27 31.80 -8.48 8.93
CA ILE A 27 32.34 -7.09 8.95
C ILE A 27 33.13 -6.75 7.66
N SER A 28 33.41 -7.72 6.79
CA SER A 28 34.27 -7.54 5.62
C SER A 28 33.59 -6.91 4.40
N ARG A 29 32.28 -6.64 4.45
CA ARG A 29 31.65 -5.88 3.37
C ARG A 29 31.71 -4.38 3.68
N PRO A 30 32.12 -3.52 2.75
CA PRO A 30 32.04 -2.07 2.95
C PRO A 30 30.62 -1.53 3.19
N ASP A 31 29.58 -2.36 3.01
CA ASP A 31 28.18 -2.07 3.37
C ASP A 31 27.83 -2.39 4.85
N SER A 32 28.71 -3.09 5.59
CA SER A 32 28.53 -3.44 7.01
C SER A 32 29.10 -2.39 7.97
N ALA A 33 29.63 -1.27 7.46
CA ALA A 33 30.08 -0.15 8.28
C ALA A 33 28.92 0.71 8.82
N ILE A 34 27.70 0.51 8.28
CA ILE A 34 26.50 1.17 8.77
C ILE A 34 25.95 0.35 9.94
N PRO A 35 25.75 0.94 11.12
CA PRO A 35 25.18 0.21 12.24
C PRO A 35 23.80 -0.37 11.91
N ASP A 36 23.45 -1.54 12.43
CA ASP A 36 22.16 -2.21 12.16
C ASP A 36 20.93 -1.40 12.57
N TRP A 37 21.09 -0.41 13.44
CA TRP A 37 20.02 0.53 13.81
C TRP A 37 19.85 1.67 12.79
N HIS A 38 20.85 1.91 11.96
CA HIS A 38 20.81 2.90 10.90
C HIS A 38 20.30 2.23 9.63
N ILE A 39 18.98 2.12 9.53
CA ILE A 39 18.32 1.88 8.26
C ILE A 39 18.58 3.14 7.44
N PRO A 40 19.40 3.10 6.36
CA PRO A 40 19.58 4.26 5.49
C PRO A 40 18.19 4.66 5.03
N ASP A 41 17.77 5.90 5.36
CA ASP A 41 16.41 6.43 5.23
C ASP A 41 15.58 5.56 4.31
N ALA A 42 14.77 4.67 4.89
CA ALA A 42 13.90 3.82 4.13
C ALA A 42 12.89 4.74 3.44
N LYS A 43 13.29 5.28 2.29
CA LYS A 43 12.49 6.12 1.43
C LYS A 43 11.20 5.35 1.24
N TYR A 44 10.13 5.83 1.87
CA TYR A 44 8.85 5.14 1.94
C TYR A 44 8.50 4.67 0.54
N ARG A 45 8.55 3.36 0.30
CA ARG A 45 8.09 2.79 -0.95
C ARG A 45 6.58 2.82 -0.84
N PRO A 46 5.84 3.49 -1.75
CA PRO A 46 4.40 3.51 -1.69
C PRO A 46 3.90 2.06 -1.67
N ILE A 47 3.36 1.62 -0.53
CA ILE A 47 2.85 0.26 -0.37
C ILE A 47 1.38 0.31 -0.79
N PRO A 48 0.98 -0.31 -1.91
CA PRO A 48 -0.39 -0.18 -2.43
C PRO A 48 -1.47 -0.57 -1.42
N ILE A 49 -1.22 -1.58 -0.58
CA ILE A 49 -2.15 -2.02 0.46
C ILE A 49 -2.43 -0.93 1.50
N ALA A 50 -1.44 -0.10 1.84
CA ALA A 50 -1.62 0.97 2.83
C ALA A 50 -2.57 2.06 2.28
N TRP A 51 -2.40 2.43 1.01
CA TRP A 51 -3.29 3.40 0.36
C TRP A 51 -4.68 2.83 0.09
N PHE A 52 -4.78 1.54 -0.28
CA PHE A 52 -6.06 0.84 -0.38
C PHE A 52 -6.81 0.84 0.97
N ALA A 53 -6.15 0.46 2.05
CA ALA A 53 -6.75 0.42 3.38
C ALA A 53 -7.15 1.82 3.88
N ALA A 54 -6.30 2.82 3.64
CA ALA A 54 -6.61 4.21 3.96
C ALA A 54 -7.87 4.68 3.20
N ALA A 55 -7.93 4.46 1.89
CA ALA A 55 -9.10 4.77 1.08
C ALA A 55 -10.37 4.09 1.61
N PHE A 56 -10.31 2.79 1.86
CA PHE A 56 -11.42 2.00 2.36
C PHE A 56 -11.96 2.55 3.69
N LEU A 57 -11.07 2.81 4.66
CA LEU A 57 -11.45 3.27 5.99
C LEU A 57 -11.96 4.71 5.97
N VAL A 58 -11.25 5.61 5.28
CA VAL A 58 -11.64 7.02 5.17
C VAL A 58 -12.99 7.13 4.48
N GLN A 59 -13.20 6.44 3.37
CA GLN A 59 -14.48 6.48 2.67
C GLN A 59 -15.60 5.88 3.53
N MET A 60 -15.37 4.75 4.20
CA MET A 60 -16.37 4.14 5.10
C MET A 60 -16.82 5.13 6.18
N VAL A 61 -15.89 5.80 6.86
CA VAL A 61 -16.21 6.78 7.92
C VAL A 61 -16.92 8.01 7.35
N VAL A 62 -16.42 8.57 6.26
CA VAL A 62 -16.99 9.78 5.63
C VAL A 62 -18.40 9.50 5.13
N LEU A 63 -18.60 8.38 4.42
CA LEU A 63 -19.90 7.99 3.90
C LEU A 63 -20.90 7.68 5.02
N PHE A 64 -20.47 7.00 6.08
CA PHE A 64 -21.30 6.77 7.27
C PHE A 64 -21.74 8.10 7.90
N ALA A 65 -20.81 9.03 8.08
CA ALA A 65 -21.11 10.35 8.64
C ALA A 65 -22.11 11.12 7.76
N ILE A 66 -21.90 11.17 6.44
CA ILE A 66 -22.83 11.81 5.50
C ILE A 66 -24.22 11.17 5.60
N PHE A 67 -24.29 9.84 5.58
CA PHE A 67 -25.57 9.13 5.63
C PHE A 67 -26.36 9.41 6.92
N VAL A 68 -25.69 9.36 8.09
CA VAL A 68 -26.33 9.61 9.38
C VAL A 68 -26.77 11.07 9.51
N LEU A 69 -25.92 12.03 9.13
CA LEU A 69 -26.23 13.46 9.23
C LEU A 69 -27.39 13.86 8.30
N LEU A 70 -27.54 13.19 7.16
CA LEU A 70 -28.58 13.47 6.17
C LEU A 70 -29.76 12.50 6.22
N VAL A 71 -29.92 11.69 7.27
CA VAL A 71 -30.97 10.66 7.34
C VAL A 71 -32.40 11.25 7.26
N GLY A 72 -32.60 12.46 7.78
CA GLY A 72 -33.89 13.17 7.72
C GLY A 72 -34.10 14.02 6.45
N GLN A 73 -33.15 14.04 5.52
CA GLN A 73 -33.21 14.79 4.27
C GLN A 73 -33.58 13.88 3.09
N THR A 74 -33.83 14.48 1.92
CA THR A 74 -34.04 13.71 0.68
C THR A 74 -32.83 12.84 0.33
N GLY A 75 -33.11 11.63 -0.20
CA GLY A 75 -32.09 10.70 -0.66
C GLY A 75 -31.14 11.30 -1.71
N TRP A 76 -31.63 12.22 -2.56
CA TRP A 76 -30.83 12.89 -3.58
C TRP A 76 -29.64 13.67 -3.02
N LEU A 77 -29.83 14.39 -1.90
CA LEU A 77 -28.76 15.13 -1.25
C LEU A 77 -27.69 14.17 -0.70
N THR A 78 -28.12 13.04 -0.13
CA THR A 78 -27.20 12.01 0.40
C THR A 78 -26.36 11.42 -0.74
N ILE A 79 -26.98 11.10 -1.88
CA ILE A 79 -26.31 10.54 -3.06
C ILE A 79 -25.32 11.55 -3.64
N ALA A 80 -25.73 12.81 -3.82
CA ALA A 80 -24.89 13.86 -4.39
C ALA A 80 -23.62 14.10 -3.55
N LEU A 81 -23.76 14.29 -2.24
CA LEU A 81 -22.63 14.54 -1.34
C LEU A 81 -21.73 13.30 -1.20
N SER A 82 -22.30 12.11 -1.12
CA SER A 82 -21.54 10.85 -1.06
C SER A 82 -20.73 10.62 -2.33
N SER A 83 -21.30 10.93 -3.50
CA SER A 83 -20.62 10.81 -4.78
C SER A 83 -19.46 11.80 -4.88
N LEU A 84 -19.68 13.05 -4.45
CA LEU A 84 -18.63 14.08 -4.41
C LEU A 84 -17.49 13.68 -3.48
N ALA A 85 -17.81 13.22 -2.26
CA ALA A 85 -16.83 12.76 -1.29
C ALA A 85 -16.03 11.56 -1.81
N THR A 86 -16.70 10.59 -2.43
CA THR A 86 -16.05 9.43 -3.05
C THR A 86 -15.08 9.86 -4.17
N GLY A 87 -15.47 10.82 -5.00
CA GLY A 87 -14.60 11.38 -6.03
C GLY A 87 -13.35 12.05 -5.46
N ALA A 88 -13.51 12.87 -4.42
CA ALA A 88 -12.39 13.55 -3.75
C ALA A 88 -11.42 12.55 -3.09
N ILE A 89 -11.94 11.54 -2.39
CA ILE A 89 -11.13 10.47 -1.78
C ILE A 89 -10.42 9.64 -2.85
N GLY A 90 -11.12 9.31 -3.94
CA GLY A 90 -10.56 8.61 -5.09
C GLY A 90 -9.37 9.36 -5.68
N MET A 91 -9.53 10.66 -5.97
CA MET A 91 -8.45 11.53 -6.47
C MET A 91 -7.25 11.56 -5.51
N TRP A 92 -7.50 11.82 -4.22
CA TRP A 92 -6.47 11.86 -3.19
C TRP A 92 -5.69 10.53 -3.10
N THR A 93 -6.40 9.40 -3.13
CA THR A 93 -5.81 8.05 -3.08
C THR A 93 -4.98 7.79 -4.34
N TRP A 94 -5.44 8.27 -5.50
CA TRP A 94 -4.75 8.09 -6.77
C TRP A 94 -3.40 8.80 -6.79
N GLU A 95 -3.38 10.06 -6.38
CA GLU A 95 -2.18 10.90 -6.33
C GLU A 95 -1.14 10.41 -5.32
N ARG A 96 -1.57 9.80 -4.22
CA ARG A 96 -0.67 9.39 -3.12
C ARG A 96 0.07 8.08 -3.36
N GLY A 97 -0.44 7.19 -4.20
CA GLY A 97 0.26 5.93 -4.47
C GLY A 97 -0.47 4.90 -5.31
N MET A 98 -1.76 5.09 -5.61
CA MET A 98 -2.47 4.13 -6.46
C MET A 98 -2.09 4.27 -7.95
N ARG A 99 -1.68 5.47 -8.40
CA ARG A 99 -1.26 5.72 -9.78
C ARG A 99 -0.11 4.83 -10.25
N ASP A 100 0.82 4.47 -9.35
CA ASP A 100 2.00 3.67 -9.67
C ASP A 100 1.88 2.20 -9.20
N ALA A 101 0.76 1.85 -8.53
CA ALA A 101 0.52 0.49 -8.06
C ALA A 101 0.28 -0.49 -9.23
N GLY A 102 0.42 -1.80 -8.97
CA GLY A 102 0.05 -2.83 -9.94
C GLY A 102 -1.43 -2.81 -10.30
N THR A 103 -1.79 -3.27 -11.49
CA THR A 103 -3.16 -3.24 -12.03
C THR A 103 -4.20 -3.85 -11.08
N GLY A 104 -3.87 -4.96 -10.40
CA GLY A 104 -4.77 -5.59 -9.43
C GLY A 104 -5.15 -4.66 -8.28
N TRP A 105 -4.21 -3.88 -7.74
CA TRP A 105 -4.48 -2.92 -6.66
C TRP A 105 -5.34 -1.76 -7.12
N ARG A 106 -5.10 -1.25 -8.35
CA ARG A 106 -5.92 -0.18 -8.94
C ARG A 106 -7.37 -0.63 -9.10
N ILE A 107 -7.57 -1.83 -9.66
CA ILE A 107 -8.92 -2.41 -9.85
C ILE A 107 -9.58 -2.65 -8.49
N ALA A 108 -8.90 -3.29 -7.55
CA ALA A 108 -9.44 -3.55 -6.21
C ALA A 108 -9.88 -2.25 -5.51
N THR A 109 -9.07 -1.19 -5.61
CA THR A 109 -9.41 0.12 -5.05
C THR A 109 -10.65 0.69 -5.73
N ILE A 110 -10.69 0.78 -7.06
CA ILE A 110 -11.87 1.29 -7.78
C ILE A 110 -13.14 0.51 -7.37
N MET A 111 -13.06 -0.82 -7.36
CA MET A 111 -14.18 -1.70 -6.99
C MET A 111 -14.67 -1.43 -5.58
N VAL A 112 -13.77 -1.23 -4.61
CA VAL A 112 -14.18 -1.00 -3.22
C VAL A 112 -14.81 0.39 -3.03
N LEU A 113 -14.28 1.43 -3.68
CA LEU A 113 -14.87 2.78 -3.63
C LEU A 113 -16.28 2.77 -4.24
N ILE A 114 -16.45 2.10 -5.38
CA ILE A 114 -17.77 1.98 -6.05
C ILE A 114 -18.72 1.15 -5.18
N ALA A 115 -18.28 0.03 -4.62
CA ALA A 115 -19.13 -0.85 -3.82
C ALA A 115 -19.66 -0.14 -2.55
N GLN A 116 -18.80 0.61 -1.85
CA GLN A 116 -19.22 1.39 -0.69
C GLN A 116 -20.19 2.51 -1.07
N LEU A 117 -19.93 3.23 -2.17
CA LEU A 117 -20.86 4.25 -2.66
C LEU A 117 -22.21 3.64 -3.05
N ALA A 118 -22.20 2.51 -3.76
CA ALA A 118 -23.41 1.80 -4.16
C ALA A 118 -24.25 1.37 -2.95
N PHE A 119 -23.60 0.93 -1.86
CA PHE A 119 -24.28 0.59 -0.61
C PHE A 119 -25.01 1.80 0.00
N VAL A 120 -24.37 2.97 0.02
CA VAL A 120 -25.01 4.22 0.48
C VAL A 120 -26.14 4.64 -0.45
N CYS A 121 -25.96 4.55 -1.76
CA CYS A 121 -27.00 4.88 -2.74
C CYS A 121 -28.23 3.98 -2.55
N LEU A 122 -28.03 2.67 -2.31
CA LEU A 122 -29.10 1.74 -2.01
C LEU A 122 -29.84 2.13 -0.73
N GLY A 123 -29.13 2.44 0.36
CA GLY A 123 -29.76 2.92 1.60
C GLY A 123 -30.49 4.26 1.44
N ALA A 124 -29.94 5.19 0.65
CA ALA A 124 -30.55 6.48 0.36
C ALA A 124 -31.78 6.37 -0.55
N SER A 125 -31.84 5.33 -1.40
CA SER A 125 -32.94 5.11 -2.36
C SER A 125 -34.32 4.97 -1.69
N ALA A 126 -34.36 4.53 -0.43
CA ALA A 126 -35.59 4.43 0.35
C ALA A 126 -36.24 5.79 0.68
N ARG A 127 -35.55 6.90 0.39
CA ARG A 127 -35.96 8.28 0.70
C ARG A 127 -35.93 9.19 -0.54
N LEU A 128 -36.00 8.61 -1.74
CA LEU A 128 -36.07 9.35 -3.00
C LEU A 128 -37.46 9.96 -3.23
#